data_AF-A0A2G2DZK7-F1
#
_entry.id   AF-A0A2G2DZK7-F1
#
_cell.length_a   1.000
_cell.length_b   1.000
_cell.length_c   1.000
_cell.angle_alpha   90.00
_cell.angle_beta   90.00
_cell.angle_gamma   90.00
#
_symmetry.space_group_name_H-M   'P 1'
#
loop_
_entity.id
_entity.type
_entity.pdbx_description
1 polymer ?
#
loop_
_entity_poly.entity_id
_entity_poly.type
_entity_poly.pdbx_seq_one_letter_code
_entity_poly.pdbx_strand_id
1 'polypeptide(L)'
;MFFAESYSVALVVALVGGLIVFLGGRSGLFAPLILGLLCQLGGLYIFLDAVWYPFSSSMFWNCHFLGWSVLAVAAFVSAYSLDVAQENGGRIRLYSLLSPVFFWMGSIGWCLGVFREIQMHIFSMDRLNGLLLAISATSILAGVIAEKINWTRLNAILFLQLPALLFCAVTTYWAYPDAHLFVGLGAIAWGVAFFVQLRILSLFNGVVSKTHNRIRHLLTLVLLLFMVAQGVGVRATLVSGISRGEGYVVAGTVGFVIFCVLVVMVKKGYLLTKRNL
;
A
#
# COMPACT_ATOMS: atom_id res chain seq x y z
N MET A 1 -8.36 2.25 34.73
CA MET A 1 -9.18 3.37 34.21
C MET A 1 -8.33 4.50 33.62
N PHE A 2 -7.12 4.75 34.12
CA PHE A 2 -6.19 5.80 33.61
C PHE A 2 -5.74 5.68 32.14
N PHE A 3 -5.79 4.50 31.52
CA PHE A 3 -5.31 4.33 30.14
C PHE A 3 -6.16 5.08 29.11
N ALA A 4 -7.48 5.23 29.33
CA ALA A 4 -8.37 5.90 28.37
C ALA A 4 -8.02 7.40 28.17
N GLU A 5 -7.52 8.05 29.22
CA GLU A 5 -7.17 9.47 29.19
C GLU A 5 -5.94 9.72 28.32
N SER A 6 -4.87 8.92 28.48
CA SER A 6 -3.63 9.08 27.73
C SER A 6 -3.82 8.94 26.21
N TYR A 7 -4.70 8.03 25.75
CA TYR A 7 -5.03 7.91 24.33
C TYR A 7 -5.68 9.18 23.80
N SER A 8 -6.71 9.67 24.50
CA SER A 8 -7.43 10.85 24.06
C SER A 8 -6.52 12.08 23.98
N VAL A 9 -5.62 12.24 24.96
CA VAL A 9 -4.61 13.31 24.98
C VAL A 9 -3.67 13.17 23.78
N ALA A 10 -3.15 11.98 23.50
CA ALA A 10 -2.27 11.74 22.36
C ALA A 10 -2.91 12.14 21.02
N LEU A 11 -4.18 11.75 20.81
CA LEU A 11 -4.92 12.06 19.59
C LEU A 11 -5.23 13.56 19.48
N VAL A 12 -5.64 14.20 20.57
CA VAL A 12 -5.88 15.65 20.60
C VAL A 12 -4.60 16.40 20.28
N VAL A 13 -3.47 16.04 20.90
CA VAL A 13 -2.16 16.67 20.66
C VAL A 13 -1.75 16.54 19.19
N ALA A 14 -1.95 15.38 18.57
CA ALA A 14 -1.64 15.19 17.15
C ALA A 14 -2.57 15.98 16.21
N LEU A 15 -3.87 16.03 16.50
CA LEU A 15 -4.84 16.82 15.74
C LEU A 15 -4.57 18.32 15.87
N VAL A 16 -4.27 18.81 17.07
CA VAL A 16 -3.84 20.18 17.32
C VAL A 16 -2.56 20.48 16.54
N GLY A 17 -1.59 19.56 16.54
CA GLY A 17 -0.39 19.68 15.71
C GLY A 17 -0.72 19.86 14.23
N GLY A 18 -1.66 19.07 13.70
CA GLY A 18 -2.13 19.21 12.31
C GLY A 18 -2.81 20.56 12.03
N LEU A 19 -3.63 21.04 12.97
CA LEU A 19 -4.27 22.36 12.87
C LEU A 19 -3.23 23.49 12.88
N ILE A 20 -2.20 23.40 13.73
CA ILE A 20 -1.11 24.38 13.78
C ILE A 20 -0.33 24.38 12.46
N VAL A 21 -0.04 23.21 11.87
CA VAL A 21 0.61 23.13 10.54
C VAL A 21 -0.27 23.78 9.48
N PHE A 22 -1.58 23.50 9.49
CA PHE A 22 -2.53 24.09 8.54
C PHE A 22 -2.58 25.63 8.64
N LEU A 23 -2.66 26.18 9.85
CA LEU A 23 -2.63 27.63 10.08
C LEU A 23 -1.25 28.23 9.72
N GLY A 24 -0.17 27.52 10.03
CA GLY A 24 1.21 27.87 9.68
C GLY A 24 1.44 27.96 8.18
N GLY A 25 0.93 26.98 7.43
CA GLY A 25 1.01 26.94 5.97
C GLY A 25 0.31 28.14 5.32
N ARG A 26 -0.85 28.56 5.86
CA ARG A 26 -1.58 29.75 5.39
C ARG A 26 -0.91 31.06 5.73
N SER A 27 -0.32 31.16 6.93
CA SER A 27 0.32 32.38 7.41
C SER A 27 1.74 32.58 6.87
N GLY A 28 2.35 31.55 6.28
CA GLY A 28 3.73 31.63 5.82
C GLY A 28 4.76 31.68 6.96
N LEU A 29 4.36 31.28 8.16
CA LEU A 29 5.22 31.35 9.34
C LEU A 29 5.93 30.02 9.57
N PHE A 30 7.23 30.07 9.81
CA PHE A 30 8.06 28.89 10.08
C PHE A 30 7.75 28.24 11.43
N ALA A 31 7.63 29.05 12.49
CA ALA A 31 7.51 28.56 13.86
C ALA A 31 6.28 27.64 14.07
N PRO A 32 5.08 27.95 13.55
CA PRO A 32 3.94 27.03 13.64
C PRO A 32 4.18 25.68 12.96
N LEU A 33 4.95 25.62 11.87
CA LEU A 33 5.21 24.36 11.17
C LEU A 33 6.05 23.40 12.03
N ILE A 34 7.10 23.92 12.66
CA ILE A 34 7.95 23.14 13.55
C ILE A 34 7.19 22.76 14.81
N LEU A 35 6.43 23.70 15.39
CA LEU A 35 5.61 23.42 16.57
C LEU A 35 4.56 22.34 16.26
N GLY A 36 3.90 22.43 15.11
CA GLY A 36 2.91 21.44 14.68
C GLY A 36 3.51 20.07 14.41
N LEU A 37 4.71 20.00 13.81
CA LEU A 37 5.47 18.75 13.67
C LEU A 37 5.82 18.15 15.03
N LEU A 38 6.35 18.97 15.95
CA LEU A 38 6.70 18.53 17.31
C LEU A 38 5.46 18.04 18.07
N CYS A 39 4.32 18.71 17.93
CA CYS A 39 3.05 18.25 18.49
C CYS A 39 2.62 16.90 17.89
N GLN A 40 2.70 16.70 16.56
CA GLN A 40 2.36 15.41 15.97
C GLN A 40 3.29 14.27 16.41
N LEU A 41 4.60 14.54 16.50
CA LEU A 41 5.57 13.58 17.01
C LEU A 41 5.38 13.29 18.49
N GLY A 42 5.07 14.31 19.29
CA GLY A 42 4.74 14.17 20.71
C GLY A 42 3.46 13.36 20.91
N GLY A 43 2.41 13.63 20.13
CA GLY A 43 1.18 12.85 20.12
C GLY A 43 1.42 11.40 19.73
N LEU A 44 2.22 11.15 18.68
CA LEU A 44 2.64 9.80 18.28
C LEU A 44 3.42 9.09 19.39
N TYR A 45 4.36 9.78 20.05
CA TYR A 45 5.14 9.21 21.15
C TYR A 45 4.27 8.82 22.35
N ILE A 46 3.38 9.73 22.80
CA ILE A 46 2.44 9.46 23.90
C ILE A 46 1.50 8.31 23.50
N PHE A 47 1.05 8.28 22.24
CA PHE A 47 0.22 7.18 21.75
C PHE A 47 0.96 5.85 21.84
N LEU A 48 2.20 5.78 21.34
CA LEU A 48 3.00 4.56 21.37
C LEU A 48 3.29 4.07 22.80
N ASP A 49 3.51 4.99 23.73
CA ASP A 49 3.72 4.68 25.16
C ASP A 49 2.42 4.21 25.85
N ALA A 50 1.30 4.84 25.50
CA ALA A 50 -0.01 4.50 26.07
C ALA A 50 -0.62 3.22 25.49
N VAL A 51 -0.17 2.78 24.31
CA VAL A 51 -0.75 1.65 23.57
C VAL A 51 -0.53 0.33 24.31
N TRP A 52 -1.58 -0.08 25.01
CA TRP A 52 -1.85 -1.45 25.42
C TRP A 52 -2.98 -1.99 24.56
N TYR A 53 -2.72 -3.05 23.79
CA TYR A 53 -3.75 -3.65 22.94
C TYR A 53 -4.73 -4.45 23.81
N PRO A 54 -6.01 -4.05 23.94
CA PRO A 54 -6.96 -4.84 24.71
C PRO A 54 -7.23 -6.15 23.97
N PHE A 55 -6.93 -7.27 24.64
CA PHE A 55 -7.34 -8.60 24.19
C PHE A 55 -8.89 -8.61 24.11
N SER A 56 -9.46 -9.10 23.00
CA SER A 56 -10.91 -9.18 22.70
C SER A 56 -11.64 -7.95 22.15
N SER A 57 -10.94 -6.97 21.56
CA SER A 57 -11.62 -5.86 20.88
C SER A 57 -12.21 -6.26 19.52
N SER A 58 -13.17 -5.48 19.01
CA SER A 58 -13.74 -5.70 17.67
C SER A 58 -12.78 -5.22 16.58
N MET A 59 -12.74 -5.97 15.47
CA MET A 59 -11.92 -5.63 14.30
C MET A 59 -12.31 -4.25 13.77
N PHE A 60 -11.32 -3.40 13.50
CA PHE A 60 -11.46 -2.01 13.05
C PHE A 60 -12.17 -1.04 14.01
N TRP A 61 -12.75 -1.50 15.12
CA TRP A 61 -13.46 -0.67 16.10
C TRP A 61 -12.77 -0.68 17.47
N ASN A 62 -11.45 -0.67 17.45
CA ASN A 62 -10.64 -0.61 18.66
C ASN A 62 -9.80 0.66 18.71
N CYS A 63 -9.49 1.10 19.93
CA CYS A 63 -8.76 2.34 20.18
C CYS A 63 -7.41 2.39 19.47
N HIS A 64 -6.75 1.24 19.29
CA HIS A 64 -5.47 1.15 18.61
C HIS A 64 -5.60 1.49 17.12
N PHE A 65 -6.51 0.83 16.39
CA PHE A 65 -6.74 1.10 14.98
C PHE A 65 -7.27 2.53 14.74
N LEU A 66 -8.22 2.97 15.55
CA LEU A 66 -8.76 4.33 15.47
C LEU A 66 -7.67 5.37 15.76
N GLY A 67 -6.79 5.10 16.73
CA GLY A 67 -5.69 6.00 17.06
C GLY A 67 -4.68 6.15 15.92
N TRP A 68 -4.24 5.04 15.33
CA TRP A 68 -3.40 5.07 14.12
C TRP A 68 -4.10 5.77 12.94
N SER A 69 -5.41 5.56 12.78
CA SER A 69 -6.20 6.21 11.73
C SER A 69 -6.24 7.72 11.92
N VAL A 70 -6.50 8.20 13.15
CA VAL A 70 -6.52 9.64 13.47
C VAL A 70 -5.12 10.26 13.29
N LEU A 71 -4.06 9.59 13.75
CA LEU A 71 -2.68 10.04 13.54
C LEU A 71 -2.33 10.13 12.05
N ALA A 72 -2.73 9.13 11.26
CA ALA A 72 -2.52 9.11 9.82
C ALA A 72 -3.26 10.26 9.13
N VAL A 73 -4.54 10.48 9.48
CA VAL A 73 -5.34 11.58 8.95
C VAL A 73 -4.72 12.93 9.32
N ALA A 74 -4.31 13.13 10.57
CA ALA A 74 -3.65 14.36 10.99
C ALA A 74 -2.38 14.66 10.18
N ALA A 75 -1.57 13.62 9.91
CA ALA A 75 -0.38 13.75 9.08
C ALA A 75 -0.72 14.02 7.60
N PHE A 76 -1.73 13.36 7.04
CA PHE A 76 -2.17 13.61 5.66
C PHE A 76 -2.73 15.03 5.48
N VAL A 77 -3.50 15.53 6.45
CA VAL A 77 -4.01 16.91 6.43
C VAL A 77 -2.84 17.91 6.46
N SER A 78 -1.83 17.68 7.31
CA SER A 78 -0.61 18.47 7.33
C SER A 78 0.09 18.46 5.96
N ALA A 79 0.30 17.29 5.37
CA ALA A 79 0.96 17.15 4.06
C ALA A 79 0.17 17.88 2.95
N TYR A 80 -1.14 17.68 2.89
CA TYR A 80 -2.01 18.35 1.92
C TYR A 80 -1.98 19.88 2.08
N SER A 81 -2.06 20.38 3.32
CA SER A 81 -2.03 21.82 3.59
C SER A 81 -0.73 22.48 3.12
N LEU A 82 0.39 21.78 3.25
CA LEU A 82 1.70 22.24 2.80
C LEU A 82 1.83 22.23 1.28
N ASP A 83 1.29 21.21 0.62
CA ASP A 83 1.25 21.15 -0.85
C ASP A 83 0.43 22.32 -1.42
N VAL A 84 -0.76 22.57 -0.87
CA VAL A 84 -1.61 23.71 -1.27
C VAL A 84 -0.92 25.05 -0.98
N ALA A 85 -0.24 25.19 0.16
CA ALA A 85 0.51 26.41 0.47
C ALA A 85 1.70 26.63 -0.50
N GLN A 86 2.35 25.55 -0.93
CA GLN A 86 3.44 25.61 -1.90
C GLN A 86 2.92 26.01 -3.30
N GLU A 87 1.81 25.43 -3.75
CA GLU A 87 1.19 25.76 -5.05
C GLU A 87 0.74 27.22 -5.13
N ASN A 88 0.29 27.80 -4.02
CA ASN A 88 -0.13 29.21 -3.92
C ASN A 88 1.06 30.21 -3.83
N GLY A 89 2.27 29.81 -4.20
CA GLY A 89 3.44 30.70 -4.25
C GLY A 89 4.22 30.83 -2.95
N GLY A 90 3.98 29.93 -1.98
CA GLY A 90 4.77 29.85 -0.75
C GLY A 90 6.25 29.57 -1.04
N ARG A 91 7.11 30.58 -0.86
CA ARG A 91 8.56 30.49 -1.15
C ARG A 91 9.38 29.76 -0.08
N ILE A 92 8.74 29.20 0.95
CA ILE A 92 9.46 28.54 2.03
C ILE A 92 9.95 27.19 1.53
N ARG A 93 11.27 27.08 1.29
CA ARG A 93 11.96 25.83 0.91
C ARG A 93 11.62 24.65 1.83
N LEU A 94 11.21 24.94 3.07
CA LEU A 94 10.80 23.93 4.03
C LEU A 94 9.50 23.21 3.65
N TYR A 95 8.57 23.83 2.91
CA TYR A 95 7.31 23.19 2.51
C TYR A 95 7.56 21.93 1.68
N SER A 96 8.45 22.02 0.71
CA SER A 96 8.83 20.88 -0.13
C SER A 96 9.56 19.79 0.65
N LEU A 97 10.17 20.13 1.79
CA LEU A 97 10.89 19.22 2.67
C LEU A 97 9.98 18.54 3.70
N LEU A 98 9.03 19.28 4.30
CA LEU A 98 8.13 18.77 5.33
C LEU A 98 6.91 18.04 4.77
N SER A 99 6.35 18.48 3.64
CA SER A 99 5.21 17.80 3.01
C SER A 99 5.46 16.28 2.80
N PRO A 100 6.59 15.84 2.22
CA PRO A 100 6.85 14.40 2.07
C PRO A 100 7.02 13.69 3.42
N VAL A 101 7.58 14.36 4.44
CA VAL A 101 7.74 13.79 5.78
C VAL A 101 6.38 13.48 6.40
N PHE A 102 5.45 14.44 6.39
CA PHE A 102 4.10 14.23 6.88
C PHE A 102 3.33 13.18 6.07
N PHE A 103 3.49 13.19 4.74
CA PHE A 103 2.86 12.20 3.86
C PHE A 103 3.32 10.77 4.20
N TRP A 104 4.62 10.55 4.37
CA TRP A 104 5.17 9.25 4.73
C TRP A 104 4.84 8.86 6.16
N MET A 105 4.84 9.80 7.11
CA MET A 105 4.41 9.55 8.47
C MET A 105 2.95 9.06 8.52
N GLY A 106 2.05 9.70 7.76
CA GLY A 106 0.66 9.27 7.65
C GLY A 106 0.52 7.91 6.99
N SER A 107 1.27 7.67 5.91
CA SER A 107 1.27 6.39 5.19
C SER A 107 1.78 5.23 6.05
N ILE A 108 2.89 5.43 6.75
CA ILE A 108 3.47 4.43 7.66
C ILE A 108 2.52 4.16 8.82
N GLY A 109 1.96 5.21 9.43
CA GLY A 109 1.01 5.07 10.53
C GLY A 109 -0.25 4.29 10.13
N TRP A 110 -0.82 4.59 8.95
CA TRP A 110 -1.93 3.84 8.39
C TRP A 110 -1.58 2.36 8.18
N CYS A 111 -0.43 2.10 7.52
CA CYS A 111 0.03 0.74 7.26
C CYS A 111 0.27 -0.07 8.55
N LEU A 112 0.85 0.55 9.59
CA LEU A 112 1.08 -0.11 10.88
C LEU A 112 -0.24 -0.44 11.58
N GLY A 113 -1.21 0.49 11.58
CA GLY A 113 -2.55 0.26 12.12
C GLY A 113 -3.24 -0.91 11.44
N VAL A 114 -3.28 -0.90 10.11
CA VAL A 114 -3.89 -1.97 9.28
C VAL A 114 -3.17 -3.31 9.48
N PHE A 115 -1.84 -3.32 9.46
CA PHE A 115 -1.06 -4.55 9.63
C PHE A 115 -1.28 -5.18 10.99
N ARG A 116 -1.32 -4.37 12.05
CA ARG A 116 -1.60 -4.85 13.41
C ARG A 116 -3.01 -5.45 13.51
N GLU A 117 -4.01 -4.82 12.90
CA GLU A 117 -5.37 -5.35 12.86
C GLU A 117 -5.45 -6.73 12.21
N ILE A 118 -4.79 -6.89 11.06
CA ILE A 118 -4.74 -8.17 10.34
C ILE A 118 -4.07 -9.24 11.20
N GLN A 119 -2.96 -8.91 11.88
CA GLN A 119 -2.27 -9.87 12.73
C GLN A 119 -3.12 -10.38 13.91
N MET A 120 -3.93 -9.49 14.50
CA MET A 120 -4.70 -9.80 15.70
C MET A 120 -6.04 -10.47 15.39
N HIS A 121 -6.72 -10.07 14.31
CA HIS A 121 -8.10 -10.50 14.04
C HIS A 121 -8.24 -11.52 12.91
N ILE A 122 -7.24 -11.68 12.03
CA ILE A 122 -7.31 -12.62 10.90
C ILE A 122 -6.49 -13.87 11.22
N PHE A 123 -7.08 -15.04 10.96
CA PHE A 123 -6.43 -16.34 11.08
C PHE A 123 -5.10 -16.36 10.31
N SER A 124 -4.09 -17.01 10.88
CA SER A 124 -2.71 -17.00 10.36
C SER A 124 -2.62 -17.34 8.87
N MET A 125 -3.40 -18.32 8.41
CA MET A 125 -3.44 -18.78 7.01
C MET A 125 -4.01 -17.72 6.05
N ASP A 126 -4.88 -16.82 6.52
CA ASP A 126 -5.56 -15.81 5.71
C ASP A 126 -4.93 -14.41 5.83
N ARG A 127 -3.89 -14.23 6.64
CA ARG A 127 -3.28 -12.91 6.89
C ARG A 127 -2.78 -12.23 5.62
N LEU A 128 -2.20 -12.98 4.68
CA LEU A 128 -1.73 -12.42 3.41
C LEU A 128 -2.89 -12.01 2.50
N ASN A 129 -3.97 -12.80 2.47
CA ASN A 129 -5.20 -12.45 1.75
C ASN A 129 -5.86 -11.20 2.35
N GLY A 130 -5.90 -11.11 3.68
CA GLY A 130 -6.39 -9.94 4.41
C GLY A 130 -5.58 -8.68 4.14
N LEU A 131 -4.24 -8.81 4.12
CA LEU A 131 -3.34 -7.71 3.75
C LEU A 131 -3.58 -7.24 2.31
N LEU A 132 -3.75 -8.17 1.38
CA LEU A 132 -3.99 -7.84 -0.01
C LEU A 132 -5.31 -7.10 -0.22
N LEU A 133 -6.37 -7.52 0.48
CA LEU A 133 -7.66 -6.83 0.50
C LEU A 133 -7.54 -5.43 1.12
N ALA A 134 -6.83 -5.29 2.23
CA ALA A 134 -6.65 -4.01 2.91
C ALA A 134 -5.86 -3.00 2.06
N ILE A 135 -4.82 -3.46 1.36
CA ILE A 135 -4.04 -2.62 0.44
C ILE A 135 -4.90 -2.23 -0.76
N SER A 136 -5.71 -3.16 -1.29
CA SER A 136 -6.63 -2.87 -2.40
C SER A 136 -7.70 -1.85 -2.00
N ALA A 137 -8.28 -1.97 -0.80
CA ALA A 137 -9.22 -1.01 -0.26
C ALA A 137 -8.56 0.37 -0.05
N THR A 138 -7.33 0.39 0.50
CA THR A 138 -6.54 1.62 0.66
C THR A 138 -6.26 2.28 -0.68
N SER A 139 -5.92 1.52 -1.72
CA SER A 139 -5.71 2.02 -3.08
C SER A 139 -6.99 2.60 -3.69
N ILE A 140 -8.14 1.95 -3.50
CA ILE A 140 -9.44 2.49 -3.96
C ILE A 140 -9.74 3.82 -3.26
N LEU A 141 -9.63 3.86 -1.93
CA LEU A 141 -9.88 5.08 -1.14
C LEU A 141 -8.92 6.20 -1.54
N ALA A 142 -7.63 5.89 -1.67
CA ALA A 142 -6.62 6.84 -2.12
C ALA A 142 -6.94 7.38 -3.51
N GLY A 143 -7.37 6.54 -4.45
CA GLY A 143 -7.79 6.97 -5.79
C GLY A 143 -8.99 7.92 -5.76
N VAL A 144 -10.03 7.57 -5.02
CA VAL A 144 -11.24 8.40 -4.88
C VAL A 144 -10.92 9.75 -4.22
N ILE A 145 -10.11 9.75 -3.16
CA ILE A 145 -9.69 10.98 -2.48
C ILE A 145 -8.84 11.82 -3.43
N ALA A 146 -7.83 11.23 -4.09
CA ALA A 146 -6.92 11.94 -4.99
C ALA A 146 -7.69 12.68 -6.09
N GLU A 147 -8.71 12.03 -6.67
CA GLU A 147 -9.59 12.62 -7.68
C GLU A 147 -10.46 13.74 -7.11
N LYS A 148 -11.07 13.54 -5.93
CA LYS A 148 -11.97 14.53 -5.33
C LYS A 148 -11.28 15.82 -4.89
N ILE A 149 -10.07 15.73 -4.34
CA ILE A 149 -9.33 16.89 -3.82
C ILE A 149 -8.16 17.31 -4.73
N ASN A 150 -8.04 16.72 -5.91
CA ASN A 150 -6.94 16.94 -6.88
C ASN A 150 -5.54 16.79 -6.27
N TRP A 151 -5.37 15.91 -5.28
CA TRP A 151 -4.11 15.77 -4.56
C TRP A 151 -3.19 14.75 -5.25
N THR A 152 -2.34 15.25 -6.15
CA THR A 152 -1.47 14.42 -7.01
C THR A 152 -0.49 13.55 -6.23
N ARG A 153 -0.04 13.97 -5.04
CA ARG A 153 0.89 13.18 -4.20
C ARG A 153 0.28 11.87 -3.72
N LEU A 154 -1.04 11.82 -3.52
CA LEU A 154 -1.74 10.63 -3.06
C LEU A 154 -1.67 9.47 -4.09
N ASN A 155 -1.42 9.79 -5.36
CA ASN A 155 -1.11 8.81 -6.39
C ASN A 155 0.11 7.95 -6.06
N ALA A 156 1.04 8.43 -5.23
CA ALA A 156 2.19 7.65 -4.76
C ALA A 156 1.77 6.34 -4.06
N ILE A 157 0.65 6.36 -3.32
CA ILE A 157 0.10 5.18 -2.63
C ILE A 157 -0.33 4.11 -3.65
N LEU A 158 -0.88 4.52 -4.80
CA LEU A 158 -1.31 3.60 -5.85
C LEU A 158 -0.15 2.82 -6.47
N PHE A 159 1.08 3.33 -6.38
CA PHE A 159 2.26 2.60 -6.84
C PHE A 159 2.65 1.45 -5.90
N LEU A 160 2.16 1.45 -4.65
CA LEU A 160 2.43 0.38 -3.68
C LEU A 160 1.64 -0.90 -3.95
N GLN A 161 0.56 -0.84 -4.73
CA GLN A 161 -0.29 -1.99 -5.06
C GLN A 161 0.50 -3.14 -5.72
N LEU A 162 1.35 -2.82 -6.70
CA LEU A 162 2.10 -3.84 -7.45
C LEU A 162 3.21 -4.49 -6.61
N PRO A 163 4.06 -3.74 -5.88
CA PRO A 163 4.98 -4.32 -4.90
C PRO A 163 4.27 -5.19 -3.87
N ALA A 164 3.11 -4.78 -3.37
CA ALA A 164 2.33 -5.56 -2.41
C ALA A 164 1.82 -6.88 -3.00
N LEU A 165 1.31 -6.87 -4.24
CA LEU A 165 0.92 -8.06 -5.00
C LEU A 165 2.09 -9.05 -5.15
N LEU A 166 3.26 -8.55 -5.57
CA LEU A 166 4.47 -9.37 -5.72
C LEU A 166 4.92 -9.94 -4.38
N PHE A 167 4.96 -9.11 -3.34
CA PHE A 167 5.33 -9.52 -2.00
C PHE A 167 4.42 -10.62 -1.48
N CYS A 168 3.10 -10.44 -1.57
CA CYS A 168 2.12 -11.45 -1.12
C CYS A 168 2.23 -12.75 -1.91
N ALA A 169 2.48 -12.69 -3.22
CA ALA A 169 2.61 -13.89 -4.05
C ALA A 169 3.84 -14.70 -3.66
N VAL A 170 4.98 -14.03 -3.52
CA VAL A 170 6.24 -14.64 -3.12
C VAL A 170 6.10 -15.22 -1.72
N THR A 171 5.65 -14.44 -0.73
CA THR A 171 5.53 -14.94 0.65
C THR A 171 4.55 -16.08 0.77
N THR A 172 3.42 -16.06 0.05
CA THR A 172 2.48 -17.19 0.05
C THR A 172 3.10 -18.43 -0.56
N TYR A 173 3.81 -18.30 -1.68
CA TYR A 173 4.49 -19.42 -2.33
C TYR A 173 5.54 -20.07 -1.41
N TRP A 174 6.33 -19.25 -0.71
CA TRP A 174 7.36 -19.75 0.21
C TRP A 174 6.79 -20.33 1.49
N ALA A 175 5.74 -19.73 2.05
CA ALA A 175 5.14 -20.20 3.30
C ALA A 175 4.24 -21.43 3.11
N TYR A 176 3.53 -21.51 1.98
CA TYR A 176 2.51 -22.52 1.72
C TYR A 176 2.58 -23.02 0.28
N PRO A 177 3.64 -23.76 -0.10
CA PRO A 177 3.84 -24.20 -1.49
C PRO A 177 2.68 -25.07 -2.00
N ASP A 178 2.13 -25.93 -1.12
CA ASP A 178 1.05 -26.85 -1.44
C ASP A 178 -0.35 -26.19 -1.40
N ALA A 179 -0.47 -24.95 -0.90
CA ALA A 179 -1.74 -24.26 -0.83
C ALA A 179 -2.03 -23.54 -2.15
N HIS A 180 -3.17 -23.84 -2.74
CA HIS A 180 -3.61 -23.13 -3.94
C HIS A 180 -3.99 -21.69 -3.57
N LEU A 181 -3.38 -20.70 -4.24
CA LEU A 181 -3.54 -19.27 -3.93
C LEU A 181 -5.00 -18.77 -3.91
N PHE A 182 -5.89 -19.44 -4.66
CA PHE A 182 -7.32 -19.12 -4.72
C PHE A 182 -8.20 -19.89 -3.71
N VAL A 183 -7.63 -20.62 -2.75
CA VAL A 183 -8.44 -21.31 -1.73
C VAL A 183 -9.02 -20.31 -0.73
N GLY A 184 -10.28 -20.54 -0.32
CA GLY A 184 -10.96 -19.72 0.67
C GLY A 184 -11.08 -18.26 0.25
N LEU A 185 -10.63 -17.35 1.12
CA LEU A 185 -10.62 -15.90 0.85
C LEU A 185 -9.63 -15.49 -0.26
N GLY A 186 -8.69 -16.37 -0.63
CA GLY A 186 -7.70 -16.10 -1.67
C GLY A 186 -8.32 -15.74 -3.00
N ALA A 187 -9.39 -16.43 -3.41
CA ALA A 187 -10.05 -16.13 -4.69
C ALA A 187 -10.56 -14.69 -4.78
N ILE A 188 -11.18 -14.22 -3.71
CA ILE A 188 -11.72 -12.86 -3.61
C ILE A 188 -10.57 -11.85 -3.50
N ALA A 189 -9.60 -12.11 -2.62
CA ALA A 189 -8.46 -11.22 -2.39
C ALA A 189 -7.66 -10.96 -3.67
N TRP A 190 -7.28 -12.02 -4.37
CA TRP A 190 -6.51 -11.90 -5.61
C TRP A 190 -7.34 -11.31 -6.76
N GLY A 191 -8.61 -11.71 -6.89
CA GLY A 191 -9.51 -11.14 -7.91
C GLY A 191 -9.67 -9.62 -7.76
N VAL A 192 -9.97 -9.15 -6.55
CA VAL A 192 -10.08 -7.72 -6.24
C VAL A 192 -8.74 -7.01 -6.47
N ALA A 193 -7.63 -7.59 -6.03
CA ALA A 193 -6.32 -6.95 -6.15
C ALA A 193 -5.86 -6.79 -7.61
N PHE A 194 -6.12 -7.78 -8.48
CA PHE A 194 -5.87 -7.66 -9.91
C PHE A 194 -6.81 -6.65 -10.57
N PHE A 195 -8.08 -6.64 -10.21
CA PHE A 195 -9.03 -5.65 -10.73
C PHE A 195 -8.57 -4.23 -10.41
N VAL A 196 -8.21 -3.97 -9.15
CA VAL A 196 -7.67 -2.67 -8.71
C VAL A 196 -6.37 -2.34 -9.44
N GLN A 197 -5.45 -3.29 -9.56
CA GLN A 197 -4.18 -3.09 -10.26
C GLN A 197 -4.37 -2.76 -11.75
N LEU A 198 -5.28 -3.44 -12.44
CA LEU A 198 -5.62 -3.14 -13.85
C LEU A 198 -6.27 -1.76 -13.98
N ARG A 199 -7.13 -1.38 -13.04
CA ARG A 199 -7.71 -0.04 -13.01
C ARG A 199 -6.65 1.04 -12.80
N ILE A 200 -5.71 0.84 -11.88
CA ILE A 200 -4.56 1.73 -11.65
C ILE A 200 -3.74 1.86 -12.94
N LEU A 201 -3.41 0.76 -13.62
CA LEU A 201 -2.70 0.80 -14.90
C LEU A 201 -3.43 1.61 -15.97
N SER A 202 -4.76 1.48 -16.05
CA SER A 202 -5.58 2.26 -16.98
C SER A 202 -5.57 3.76 -16.65
N LEU A 203 -5.57 4.12 -15.36
CA LEU A 203 -5.59 5.51 -14.88
C LEU A 203 -4.26 6.22 -15.15
N PHE A 204 -3.13 5.51 -15.09
CA PHE A 204 -1.81 6.08 -15.39
C PHE A 204 -1.41 5.99 -16.86
N ASN A 205 -2.31 5.53 -17.75
CA ASN A 205 -2.03 5.42 -19.18
C ASN A 205 -1.98 6.80 -19.84
N GLY A 206 -0.79 7.43 -19.82
CA GLY A 206 -0.54 8.76 -20.38
C GLY A 206 0.20 9.71 -19.44
N VAL A 207 0.10 9.49 -18.13
CA VAL A 207 0.80 10.30 -17.11
C VAL A 207 2.24 9.83 -16.91
N VAL A 208 2.44 8.51 -16.92
CA VAL A 208 3.75 7.90 -16.69
C VAL A 208 4.44 7.62 -18.02
N SER A 209 5.77 7.68 -18.05
CA SER A 209 6.54 7.33 -19.26
C SER A 209 6.13 5.97 -19.83
N LYS A 210 6.03 5.88 -21.16
CA LYS A 210 5.57 4.68 -21.88
C LYS A 210 6.34 3.42 -21.45
N THR A 211 7.64 3.55 -21.18
CA THR A 211 8.51 2.44 -20.73
C THR A 211 8.10 1.92 -19.35
N HIS A 212 7.91 2.81 -18.37
CA HIS A 212 7.50 2.40 -17.03
C HIS A 212 6.10 1.76 -17.03
N ASN A 213 5.16 2.31 -17.82
CA ASN A 213 3.83 1.70 -17.91
C ASN A 213 3.89 0.28 -18.51
N ARG A 214 4.66 0.09 -19.60
CA ARG A 214 4.90 -1.24 -20.19
C ARG A 214 5.48 -2.24 -19.19
N ILE A 215 6.48 -1.82 -18.39
CA ILE A 215 7.07 -2.67 -17.36
C ILE A 215 6.02 -3.09 -16.32
N ARG A 216 5.16 -2.17 -15.86
CA ARG A 216 4.11 -2.51 -14.88
C ARG A 216 3.05 -3.45 -15.46
N HIS A 217 2.64 -3.26 -16.71
CA HIS A 217 1.75 -4.19 -17.42
C HIS A 217 2.39 -5.58 -17.53
N LEU A 218 3.66 -5.63 -17.94
CA LEU A 218 4.41 -6.88 -18.04
C LEU A 218 4.50 -7.60 -16.69
N LEU A 219 4.87 -6.89 -15.62
CA LEU A 219 4.96 -7.46 -14.28
C LEU A 219 3.61 -7.99 -13.79
N THR A 220 2.52 -7.26 -14.05
CA THR A 220 1.17 -7.70 -13.68
C THR A 220 0.76 -8.97 -14.45
N LEU A 221 1.09 -9.04 -15.75
CA LEU A 221 0.84 -10.22 -16.59
C LEU A 221 1.67 -11.43 -16.12
N VAL A 222 2.97 -11.23 -15.86
CA VAL A 222 3.86 -12.28 -15.35
C VAL A 222 3.35 -12.81 -14.01
N LEU A 223 2.89 -11.93 -13.12
CA LEU A 223 2.31 -12.34 -11.85
C LEU A 223 1.04 -13.17 -12.05
N LEU A 224 0.14 -12.76 -12.94
CA LEU A 224 -1.09 -13.50 -13.23
C LEU A 224 -0.78 -14.89 -13.81
N LEU A 225 0.18 -14.98 -14.72
CA LEU A 225 0.65 -16.25 -15.28
C LEU A 225 1.28 -17.16 -14.22
N PHE A 226 2.09 -16.58 -13.33
CA PHE A 226 2.67 -17.30 -12.20
C PHE A 226 1.57 -17.91 -11.32
N MET A 227 0.52 -17.15 -11.00
CA MET A 227 -0.60 -17.64 -10.19
C MET A 227 -1.39 -18.75 -10.86
N VAL A 228 -1.65 -18.63 -12.18
CA VAL A 228 -2.32 -19.68 -12.95
C VAL A 228 -1.45 -20.94 -13.00
N ALA A 229 -0.15 -20.80 -13.25
CA ALA A 229 0.79 -21.92 -13.29
C ALA A 229 0.88 -22.63 -11.94
N GLN A 230 0.91 -21.89 -10.83
CA GLN A 230 0.88 -22.45 -9.48
C GLN A 230 -0.42 -23.24 -9.22
N GLY A 231 -1.57 -22.69 -9.62
CA GLY A 231 -2.85 -23.36 -9.47
C GLY A 231 -2.95 -24.66 -10.28
N VAL A 232 -2.43 -24.67 -11.52
CA VAL A 232 -2.35 -25.88 -12.34
C VAL A 232 -1.38 -26.90 -11.74
N GLY A 233 -0.21 -26.46 -11.26
CA GLY A 233 0.80 -27.32 -10.65
C GLY A 233 0.26 -28.07 -9.42
N VAL A 234 -0.43 -27.37 -8.52
CA VAL A 234 -1.04 -27.98 -7.32
C VAL A 234 -2.12 -28.99 -7.70
N ARG A 235 -2.93 -28.72 -8.75
CA ARG A 235 -3.92 -29.70 -9.22
C ARG A 235 -3.27 -30.92 -9.89
N ALA A 236 -2.21 -30.71 -10.65
CA ALA A 236 -1.50 -31.79 -11.34
C ALA A 236 -0.89 -32.78 -10.34
N THR A 237 -0.28 -32.29 -9.26
CA THR A 237 0.28 -33.17 -8.20
C THR A 237 -0.82 -33.96 -7.48
N LEU A 238 -1.98 -33.35 -7.21
CA LEU A 238 -3.12 -34.02 -6.60
C LEU A 238 -3.71 -35.14 -7.47
N VAL A 239 -3.76 -34.94 -8.79
CA VAL A 239 -4.42 -35.88 -9.73
C VAL A 239 -3.47 -37.01 -10.16
N SER A 240 -2.20 -36.69 -10.42
CA SER A 240 -1.26 -37.63 -11.04
C SER A 240 -0.43 -38.46 -10.06
N GLY A 241 -0.42 -38.11 -8.77
CA GLY A 241 0.45 -38.74 -7.78
C GLY A 241 1.95 -38.54 -8.05
N ILE A 242 2.30 -37.65 -8.99
CA ILE A 242 3.68 -37.30 -9.34
C ILE A 242 4.39 -36.70 -8.11
N SER A 243 5.67 -37.01 -7.97
CA SER A 243 6.49 -36.55 -6.86
C SER A 243 6.49 -35.01 -6.80
N ARG A 244 6.42 -34.46 -5.57
CA ARG A 244 6.27 -33.01 -5.33
C ARG A 244 7.30 -32.17 -6.10
N GLY A 245 8.55 -32.63 -6.16
CA GLY A 245 9.63 -31.91 -6.83
C GLY A 245 9.40 -31.71 -8.34
N GLU A 246 8.85 -32.71 -9.02
CA GLU A 246 8.67 -32.67 -10.48
C GLU A 246 7.53 -31.75 -10.90
N GLY A 247 6.43 -31.72 -10.13
CA GLY A 247 5.32 -30.79 -10.39
C GLY A 247 5.72 -29.32 -10.30
N TYR A 248 6.55 -28.96 -9.32
CA TYR A 248 7.05 -27.59 -9.15
C TYR A 248 8.09 -27.21 -10.22
N VAL A 249 8.93 -28.14 -10.67
CA VAL A 249 9.87 -27.91 -11.77
C VAL A 249 9.11 -27.64 -13.07
N VAL A 250 8.02 -28.38 -13.34
CA VAL A 250 7.19 -28.16 -14.54
C VAL A 250 6.45 -26.81 -14.46
N ALA A 251 5.82 -26.48 -13.33
CA ALA A 251 5.15 -25.18 -13.18
C ALA A 251 6.14 -24.00 -13.25
N GLY A 252 7.30 -24.13 -12.62
CA GLY A 252 8.37 -23.14 -12.63
C GLY A 252 9.00 -22.96 -14.01
N THR A 253 9.24 -24.04 -14.75
CA THR A 253 9.76 -23.98 -16.12
C THR A 253 8.75 -23.37 -17.08
N VAL A 254 7.46 -23.69 -16.97
CA VAL A 254 6.41 -23.04 -17.78
C VAL A 254 6.34 -21.54 -17.48
N GLY A 255 6.33 -21.15 -16.20
CA GLY A 255 6.37 -19.74 -15.80
C GLY A 255 7.62 -19.01 -16.31
N PHE A 256 8.79 -19.65 -16.20
CA PHE A 256 10.07 -19.10 -16.66
C PHE A 256 10.14 -18.98 -18.18
N VAL A 257 9.66 -19.98 -18.93
CA VAL A 257 9.61 -19.94 -20.40
C VAL A 257 8.68 -18.82 -20.86
N ILE A 258 7.49 -18.68 -20.27
CA ILE A 258 6.57 -17.60 -20.62
C ILE A 258 7.19 -16.24 -20.28
N PHE A 259 7.88 -16.12 -19.14
CA PHE A 259 8.63 -14.92 -18.78
C PHE A 259 9.72 -14.58 -19.80
N CYS A 260 10.56 -15.54 -20.19
CA CYS A 260 11.60 -15.35 -21.18
C CYS A 260 11.03 -14.92 -22.55
N VAL A 261 9.93 -15.55 -22.98
CA VAL A 261 9.24 -15.18 -24.23
C VAL A 261 8.74 -13.74 -24.16
N LEU A 262 8.09 -13.35 -23.06
CA LEU A 262 7.61 -12.00 -22.87
C LEU A 262 8.74 -10.95 -22.87
N VAL A 263 9.85 -11.23 -22.19
CA VAL A 263 11.03 -10.33 -22.17
C VAL A 263 11.61 -10.18 -23.58
N VAL A 264 11.73 -11.27 -24.34
CA VAL A 264 12.22 -11.23 -25.73
C VAL A 264 11.27 -10.43 -26.62
N MET A 265 9.95 -10.60 -26.48
CA MET A 265 8.97 -9.83 -27.25
C MET A 265 9.03 -8.33 -26.95
N VAL A 266 9.18 -7.93 -25.68
CA VAL A 266 9.32 -6.53 -25.30
C VAL A 266 10.62 -5.93 -25.87
N LYS A 267 11.73 -6.66 -25.79
CA LYS A 267 13.03 -6.20 -26.33
C LYS A 267 12.96 -6.03 -27.86
N LYS A 268 12.35 -6.98 -28.58
CA LYS A 268 12.15 -6.87 -30.04
C LYS A 268 11.22 -5.71 -30.42
N GLY A 269 10.12 -5.49 -29.69
CA GLY A 269 9.24 -4.35 -29.91
C GLY A 269 9.96 -3.00 -29.72
N TYR A 270 10.89 -2.91 -28.77
CA TYR A 270 11.71 -1.72 -28.54
C TYR A 270 12.68 -1.44 -29.69
N LEU A 271 13.31 -2.48 -30.24
CA LEU A 271 14.24 -2.37 -31.37
C LEU A 271 13.53 -1.96 -32.67
N LEU A 272 12.30 -2.44 -32.90
CA LEU A 272 11.52 -2.05 -34.07
C LEU A 272 11.03 -0.60 -34.00
N THR A 273 10.65 -0.13 -32.81
CA THR A 273 10.21 1.27 -32.65
C THR A 273 11.37 2.27 -32.83
N LYS A 274 12.59 1.89 -32.46
CA LYS A 274 13.79 2.74 -32.59
C LYS A 274 14.39 2.76 -33.99
N ARG A 275 13.97 1.86 -34.89
CA ARG A 275 14.44 1.79 -36.29
C ARG A 275 13.60 2.63 -37.25
N ASN A 276 12.42 3.07 -36.81
CA ASN A 276 11.45 3.85 -37.61
C ASN A 276 11.32 5.31 -37.14
N LEU A 277 12.22 5.75 -36.24
CA LEU A 277 12.45 7.13 -35.83
C LEU A 277 13.87 7.51 -36.24
#